data_AF-A0A1Q6RUU4-F1
#
_entry.id   AF-A0A1Q6RUU4-F1
#
_cell.length_a   1.000
_cell.length_b   1.000
_cell.length_c   1.000
_cell.angle_alpha   90.00
_cell.angle_beta   90.00
_cell.angle_gamma   90.00
#
_symmetry.space_group_name_H-M   'P 1'
#
loop_
_entity.id
_entity.type
_entity.pdbx_description
1 polymer ?
#
loop_
_entity_poly.entity_id
_entity_poly.type
_entity_poly.pdbx_seq_one_letter_code
_entity_poly.pdbx_strand_id
1 'polypeptide(L)'
;MIDNQSLKLFGSTINVATSKERNWRDTLRKAAKVLSVCYCAVVMLSLLLPDAFVLCLSEEEALTNSGGWHAVLRTALAACFVVLPLSAFYKNKTLNNCCFVVIVVAVIADVEYPTFMSYFTDPRGRGINSMSVINDNVKAFLLRKDFRTVVFFASVALMLSAAICSLIAYGEKHDLKDKEEYMFLWVFPLIMLLALPIYVPQHIIGYTDMIFKPFSLAHFLWITATVGEIAVLYVILRRKDTQTQNIVLLALSLALLLQFNQLFGAVSISFKRLPLQLCNIGSFLILASLISKNKKIFNFTLIINVAGALFAYAVPDVDGKGIGYLYNMHFILEHTGVVVIPLLCLLLGFIDKPDKNALKDCLKGFCIYFASVWALGTIFNAVAAKTANGFYSANYLFMFDKNAAVKLLPFLGQVFDVKISIGNFIIYPAIQAIVFAVFVVVCVGVYFVLKLSFGKKQAEVVKNHADVQDVNGL
;
A
#
# COMPACT_ATOMS: atom_id res chain seq x y z
N MET A 1 45.56 15.76 -27.83
CA MET A 1 46.11 15.89 -26.46
C MET A 1 45.20 16.83 -25.71
N ILE A 2 44.26 16.29 -24.94
CA ILE A 2 43.37 17.07 -24.05
C ILE A 2 43.92 16.87 -22.65
N ASP A 3 44.34 17.98 -22.05
CA ASP A 3 45.15 18.02 -20.85
C ASP A 3 44.29 17.81 -19.60
N ASN A 4 44.63 16.80 -18.81
CA ASN A 4 44.07 16.52 -17.50
C ASN A 4 44.80 17.42 -16.47
N GLN A 5 44.32 18.63 -16.23
CA GLN A 5 44.82 19.42 -15.12
C GLN A 5 44.20 18.95 -13.80
N SER A 6 44.91 18.02 -13.15
CA SER A 6 44.76 17.71 -11.74
C SER A 6 45.40 18.83 -10.89
N LEU A 7 44.57 19.60 -10.18
CA LEU A 7 45.04 20.54 -9.16
C LEU A 7 45.29 19.77 -7.86
N LYS A 8 46.57 19.45 -7.60
CA LYS A 8 47.04 19.01 -6.28
C LYS A 8 47.25 20.23 -5.39
N LEU A 9 46.27 20.54 -4.56
CA LEU A 9 46.46 21.39 -3.38
C LEU A 9 46.03 20.57 -2.16
N PHE A 10 46.99 20.26 -1.29
CA PHE A 10 46.84 19.57 0.00
C PHE A 10 46.17 18.19 -0.03
N GLY A 11 46.93 17.16 -0.38
CA GLY A 11 46.73 15.78 0.12
C GLY A 11 45.46 15.01 -0.28
N SER A 12 44.45 15.64 -0.89
CA SER A 12 43.22 15.00 -1.34
C SER A 12 43.00 15.23 -2.83
N THR A 13 42.97 14.15 -3.61
CA THR A 13 42.61 14.19 -5.03
C THR A 13 41.11 14.43 -5.16
N ILE A 14 40.69 15.68 -5.30
CA ILE A 14 39.29 16.02 -5.62
C ILE A 14 39.13 15.85 -7.14
N ASN A 15 38.55 14.72 -7.56
CA ASN A 15 38.09 14.56 -8.93
C ASN A 15 36.88 15.49 -9.14
N VAL A 16 37.12 16.67 -9.72
CA VAL A 16 36.05 17.55 -10.17
C VAL A 16 35.44 16.94 -11.44
N ALA A 17 34.30 16.27 -11.30
CA ALA A 17 33.54 15.76 -12.45
C ALA A 17 33.29 16.89 -13.45
N THR A 18 33.55 16.61 -14.74
CA THR A 18 33.39 17.62 -15.81
C THR A 18 31.95 18.13 -15.88
N SER A 19 31.74 19.37 -16.35
CA SER A 19 30.39 19.94 -16.50
C SER A 19 29.47 19.04 -17.35
N LYS A 20 30.04 18.36 -18.35
CA LYS A 20 29.36 17.37 -19.20
C LYS A 20 28.93 16.13 -18.42
N GLU A 21 29.81 15.59 -17.56
CA GLU A 21 29.48 14.42 -16.71
C GLU A 21 28.37 14.76 -15.70
N ARG A 22 28.41 15.95 -15.10
CA ARG A 22 27.37 16.42 -14.18
C ARG A 22 26.02 16.51 -14.87
N ASN A 23 25.97 17.12 -16.06
CA ASN A 23 24.73 17.29 -16.83
C ASN A 23 24.15 15.95 -17.30
N TRP A 24 25.02 14.99 -17.65
CA TRP A 24 24.61 13.62 -17.98
C TRP A 24 24.01 12.88 -16.78
N ARG A 25 24.66 12.90 -15.62
CA ARG A 25 24.12 12.27 -14.39
C ARG A 25 22.80 12.89 -13.96
N ASP A 26 22.63 14.20 -14.12
CA ASP A 26 21.35 14.88 -13.82
C ASP A 26 20.23 14.44 -14.76
N THR A 27 20.55 14.22 -16.04
CA THR A 27 19.61 13.66 -17.02
C THR A 27 19.18 12.25 -16.63
N LEU A 28 20.14 11.40 -16.25
CA LEU A 28 19.84 10.04 -15.77
C LEU A 28 19.02 10.02 -14.48
N ARG A 29 19.25 10.95 -13.55
CA ARG A 29 18.40 11.10 -12.34
C ARG A 29 16.94 11.40 -12.71
N LYS A 30 16.73 12.33 -13.64
CA LYS A 30 15.37 12.65 -14.13
C LYS A 30 14.74 11.44 -14.83
N ALA A 31 15.50 10.75 -15.66
CA ALA A 31 15.04 9.53 -16.33
C ALA A 31 14.67 8.44 -15.31
N ALA A 32 15.50 8.17 -14.30
CA ALA A 32 15.22 7.19 -13.25
C ALA A 32 13.89 7.48 -12.52
N LYS A 33 13.61 8.75 -12.21
CA LYS A 33 12.35 9.17 -11.58
C LYS A 33 11.14 8.92 -12.47
N VAL A 34 11.22 9.27 -13.75
CA VAL A 34 10.12 9.04 -14.70
C VAL A 34 9.91 7.55 -14.93
N LEU A 35 10.98 6.80 -15.18
CA LEU A 35 10.92 5.36 -15.44
C LEU A 35 10.38 4.58 -14.24
N SER A 36 10.79 4.91 -13.00
CA SER A 36 10.26 4.27 -11.80
C SER A 36 8.77 4.54 -11.59
N VAL A 37 8.29 5.76 -11.86
CA VAL A 37 6.86 6.10 -11.82
C VAL A 37 6.08 5.35 -12.90
N CYS A 38 6.59 5.32 -14.13
CA CYS A 38 5.97 4.55 -15.22
C CYS A 38 5.92 3.05 -14.90
N TYR A 39 7.00 2.49 -14.34
CA TYR A 39 7.04 1.11 -13.88
C TYR A 39 5.95 0.85 -12.83
N CYS A 40 5.85 1.70 -11.80
CA CYS A 40 4.82 1.57 -10.78
C CYS A 40 3.41 1.63 -11.38
N ALA A 41 3.16 2.53 -12.33
CA ALA A 41 1.87 2.62 -13.02
C ALA A 41 1.55 1.34 -13.80
N VAL A 42 2.51 0.79 -14.55
CA VAL A 42 2.34 -0.47 -15.29
C VAL A 42 2.08 -1.65 -14.35
N VAL A 43 2.79 -1.75 -13.22
CA VAL A 43 2.54 -2.77 -12.20
C VAL A 43 1.13 -2.64 -11.62
N MET A 44 0.70 -1.43 -11.27
CA MET A 44 -0.64 -1.21 -10.72
C MET A 44 -1.75 -1.55 -11.72
N LEU A 45 -1.55 -1.24 -13.00
CA LEU A 45 -2.47 -1.65 -14.06
C LEU A 45 -2.46 -3.16 -14.28
N SER A 46 -1.30 -3.81 -14.17
CA SER A 46 -1.19 -5.26 -14.38
C SER A 46 -1.87 -6.07 -13.28
N LEU A 47 -2.01 -5.53 -12.06
CA LEU A 47 -2.82 -6.13 -10.98
C LEU A 47 -4.31 -6.25 -11.33
N LEU A 48 -4.81 -5.45 -12.28
CA LEU A 48 -6.20 -5.55 -12.76
C LEU A 48 -6.37 -6.66 -13.81
N LEU A 49 -5.27 -7.18 -14.34
CA LEU A 49 -5.28 -8.19 -15.40
C LEU A 49 -5.37 -9.60 -14.81
N PRO A 50 -5.83 -10.60 -15.59
CA PRO A 50 -6.05 -11.95 -15.09
C PRO A 50 -4.75 -12.66 -14.74
N ASP A 51 -4.64 -13.18 -13.52
CA ASP A 51 -3.50 -13.98 -13.07
C ASP A 51 -4.01 -15.14 -12.22
N ALA A 52 -3.89 -16.36 -12.72
CA ALA A 52 -4.35 -17.55 -11.99
C ALA A 52 -3.45 -17.90 -10.80
N PHE A 53 -2.20 -17.45 -10.76
CA PHE A 53 -1.31 -17.69 -9.61
C PHE A 53 -1.84 -17.05 -8.33
N VAL A 54 -2.55 -15.93 -8.47
CA VAL A 54 -3.13 -15.19 -7.34
C VAL A 54 -4.35 -15.92 -6.74
N LEU A 55 -4.91 -16.90 -7.46
CA LEU A 55 -6.07 -17.67 -7.03
C LEU A 55 -5.64 -18.79 -6.11
N CYS A 56 -5.68 -18.53 -4.82
CA CYS A 56 -5.50 -19.57 -3.82
C CYS A 56 -6.88 -19.95 -3.26
N LEU A 57 -7.54 -20.95 -3.86
CA LEU A 57 -8.97 -21.20 -3.59
C LEU A 57 -9.38 -22.63 -3.17
N SER A 58 -8.50 -23.64 -3.21
CA SER A 58 -8.84 -24.97 -2.66
C SER A 58 -7.72 -25.50 -1.76
N GLU A 59 -8.10 -26.28 -0.74
CA GLU A 59 -7.17 -26.96 0.18
C GLU A 59 -6.32 -28.02 -0.54
N GLU A 60 -6.82 -28.59 -1.66
CA GLU A 60 -6.14 -29.64 -2.42
C GLU A 60 -5.07 -29.12 -3.41
N GLU A 61 -5.23 -27.90 -3.97
CA GLU A 61 -4.27 -27.32 -4.94
C GLU A 61 -3.14 -26.53 -4.26
N ALA A 62 -3.30 -26.12 -3.00
CA ALA A 62 -2.33 -25.24 -2.32
C ALA A 62 -1.02 -25.94 -1.91
N LEU A 63 -1.00 -27.28 -1.83
CA LEU A 63 0.12 -28.07 -1.27
C LEU A 63 0.80 -28.97 -2.30
N THR A 64 0.26 -29.09 -3.51
CA THR A 64 0.76 -30.02 -4.54
C THR A 64 1.69 -29.31 -5.53
N ASN A 65 2.93 -29.08 -5.10
CA ASN A 65 4.14 -28.93 -5.92
C ASN A 65 4.10 -27.98 -7.14
N SER A 66 4.58 -26.72 -6.96
CA SER A 66 5.37 -25.92 -7.95
C SER A 66 5.43 -24.41 -7.63
N GLY A 67 4.55 -23.89 -6.77
CA GLY A 67 4.38 -22.43 -6.58
C GLY A 67 5.37 -21.73 -5.62
N GLY A 68 6.07 -22.46 -4.74
CA GLY A 68 6.85 -21.86 -3.64
C GLY A 68 7.96 -20.91 -4.10
N TRP A 69 8.80 -21.32 -5.06
CA TRP A 69 9.83 -20.44 -5.62
C TRP A 69 9.23 -19.25 -6.38
N HIS A 70 8.15 -19.48 -7.14
CA HIS A 70 7.43 -18.39 -7.80
C HIS A 70 6.84 -17.42 -6.78
N ALA A 71 6.37 -17.87 -5.62
CA ALA A 71 5.92 -16.99 -4.55
C ALA A 71 7.05 -16.08 -4.02
N VAL A 72 8.27 -16.63 -3.90
CA VAL A 72 9.47 -15.85 -3.57
C VAL A 72 9.78 -14.82 -4.66
N LEU A 73 9.76 -15.23 -5.94
CA LEU A 73 9.99 -14.33 -7.07
C LEU A 73 8.93 -13.21 -7.15
N ARG A 74 7.65 -13.53 -6.92
CA ARG A 74 6.56 -12.53 -6.86
C ARG A 74 6.76 -11.55 -5.71
N THR A 75 7.27 -12.01 -4.57
CA THR A 75 7.63 -11.15 -3.44
C THR A 75 8.83 -10.26 -3.77
N ALA A 76 9.83 -10.78 -4.48
CA ALA A 76 10.96 -9.98 -4.95
C ALA A 76 10.53 -8.89 -5.96
N LEU A 77 9.60 -9.21 -6.87
CA LEU A 77 9.01 -8.23 -7.78
C LEU A 77 8.19 -7.16 -7.03
N ALA A 78 7.46 -7.54 -5.99
CA ALA A 78 6.78 -6.59 -5.11
C ALA A 78 7.77 -5.68 -4.36
N ALA A 79 8.92 -6.21 -3.93
CA ALA A 79 9.99 -5.38 -3.37
C ALA A 79 10.57 -4.40 -4.41
N CYS A 80 10.68 -4.78 -5.68
CA CYS A 80 11.14 -3.89 -6.75
C CYS A 80 10.21 -2.67 -6.93
N PHE A 81 8.89 -2.86 -6.79
CA PHE A 81 7.89 -1.78 -6.78
C PHE A 81 8.17 -0.74 -5.68
N VAL A 82 8.69 -1.17 -4.54
CA VAL A 82 9.06 -0.27 -3.43
C VAL A 82 10.45 0.35 -3.63
N VAL A 83 11.45 -0.46 -3.99
CA VAL A 83 12.86 -0.05 -4.08
C VAL A 83 13.08 1.02 -5.17
N LEU A 84 12.52 0.82 -6.37
CA LEU A 84 12.81 1.68 -7.52
C LEU A 84 12.42 3.15 -7.35
N PRO A 85 11.20 3.51 -6.91
CA PRO A 85 10.88 4.90 -6.64
C PRO A 85 11.75 5.46 -5.50
N LEU A 86 12.08 4.67 -4.47
CA LEU A 86 12.92 5.17 -3.37
C LEU A 86 14.36 5.43 -3.82
N SER A 87 14.98 4.54 -4.60
CA SER A 87 16.34 4.74 -5.11
C SER A 87 16.42 5.87 -6.14
N ALA A 88 15.39 6.09 -6.95
CA ALA A 88 15.35 7.18 -7.92
C ALA A 88 15.18 8.56 -7.26
N PHE A 89 14.37 8.65 -6.21
CA PHE A 89 14.03 9.91 -5.57
C PHE A 89 14.95 10.30 -4.40
N TYR A 90 15.59 9.33 -3.75
CA TYR A 90 16.48 9.58 -2.61
C TYR A 90 17.90 9.17 -2.90
N LYS A 91 18.85 10.05 -2.57
CA LYS A 91 20.27 9.70 -2.55
C LYS A 91 20.55 8.88 -1.29
N ASN A 92 20.50 7.55 -1.42
CA ASN A 92 20.83 6.60 -0.37
C ASN A 92 21.62 5.43 -0.95
N LYS A 93 22.85 5.22 -0.49
CA LYS A 93 23.78 4.20 -1.03
C LYS A 93 23.19 2.80 -0.96
N THR A 94 22.62 2.40 0.17
CA THR A 94 22.04 1.07 0.37
C THR A 94 20.86 0.80 -0.59
N LEU A 95 19.95 1.76 -0.75
CA LEU A 95 18.84 1.64 -1.71
C LEU A 95 19.31 1.62 -3.16
N ASN A 96 20.33 2.41 -3.49
CA ASN A 96 20.92 2.35 -4.83
C ASN A 96 21.55 0.98 -5.09
N ASN A 97 22.25 0.40 -4.10
CA ASN A 97 22.82 -0.93 -4.22
C ASN A 97 21.73 -2.03 -4.32
N CYS A 98 20.55 -1.84 -3.73
CA CYS A 98 19.41 -2.73 -3.98
C CYS A 98 19.05 -2.83 -5.47
N CYS A 99 19.37 -1.84 -6.32
CA CYS A 99 19.14 -1.91 -7.75
C CYS A 99 19.96 -3.01 -8.45
N PHE A 100 21.09 -3.48 -7.88
CA PHE A 100 21.77 -4.68 -8.38
C PHE A 100 20.89 -5.91 -8.23
N VAL A 101 20.20 -6.05 -7.09
CA VAL A 101 19.25 -7.15 -6.85
C VAL A 101 18.04 -7.00 -7.77
N VAL A 102 17.53 -5.78 -8.00
CA VAL A 102 16.45 -5.53 -8.96
C VAL A 102 16.80 -6.04 -10.36
N ILE A 103 18.05 -5.81 -10.82
CA ILE A 103 18.51 -6.32 -12.12
C ILE A 103 18.52 -7.84 -12.14
N VAL A 104 19.01 -8.50 -11.08
CA VAL A 104 18.97 -9.96 -10.97
C VAL A 104 17.54 -10.49 -11.00
N VAL A 105 16.62 -9.87 -10.23
CA VAL A 105 15.20 -10.23 -10.21
C VAL A 105 14.57 -10.05 -11.60
N ALA A 106 14.94 -9.01 -12.34
CA ALA A 106 14.47 -8.79 -13.71
C ALA A 106 14.90 -9.91 -14.66
N VAL A 107 16.16 -10.32 -14.59
CA VAL A 107 16.70 -11.42 -15.40
C VAL A 107 16.00 -12.74 -15.04
N ILE A 108 15.83 -13.03 -13.75
CA ILE A 108 15.11 -14.24 -13.32
C ILE A 108 13.67 -14.20 -13.81
N ALA A 109 12.97 -13.07 -13.69
CA ALA A 109 11.61 -12.93 -14.21
C ALA A 109 11.54 -13.21 -15.71
N ASP A 110 12.50 -12.69 -16.48
CA ASP A 110 12.60 -12.92 -17.92
C ASP A 110 12.81 -14.40 -18.27
N VAL A 111 13.68 -15.11 -17.54
CA VAL A 111 13.87 -16.57 -17.69
C VAL A 111 12.57 -17.32 -17.37
N GLU A 112 11.84 -16.89 -16.33
CA GLU A 112 10.56 -17.48 -15.91
C GLU A 112 9.36 -17.03 -16.76
N TYR A 113 9.59 -16.29 -17.85
CA TYR A 113 8.54 -15.81 -18.75
C TYR A 113 7.54 -16.90 -19.18
N PRO A 114 7.94 -18.13 -19.58
CA PRO A 114 6.99 -19.17 -19.96
C PRO A 114 6.00 -19.51 -18.84
N THR A 115 6.48 -19.53 -17.59
CA THR A 115 5.67 -19.81 -16.40
C THR A 115 4.76 -18.63 -16.04
N PHE A 116 5.24 -17.38 -16.17
CA PHE A 116 4.35 -16.22 -16.03
C PHE A 116 3.22 -16.23 -17.06
N MET A 117 3.53 -16.55 -18.32
CA MET A 117 2.53 -16.59 -19.37
C MET A 117 1.47 -17.66 -19.12
N SER A 118 1.83 -18.84 -18.60
CA SER A 118 0.84 -19.88 -18.30
C SER A 118 -0.18 -19.40 -17.28
N TYR A 119 0.24 -18.67 -16.23
CA TYR A 119 -0.68 -18.09 -15.26
C TYR A 119 -1.50 -16.90 -15.81
N PHE A 120 -0.88 -16.08 -16.66
CA PHE A 120 -1.49 -14.86 -17.19
C PHE A 120 -2.53 -15.11 -18.27
N THR A 121 -2.47 -16.25 -18.94
CA THR A 121 -3.42 -16.66 -19.98
C THR A 121 -4.38 -17.74 -19.50
N ASP A 122 -4.26 -18.21 -18.25
CA ASP A 122 -5.20 -19.18 -17.68
C ASP A 122 -6.58 -18.50 -17.44
N PRO A 123 -7.66 -19.02 -18.04
CA PRO A 123 -9.00 -18.45 -17.91
C PRO A 123 -9.54 -18.39 -16.47
N ARG A 124 -8.97 -19.18 -15.55
CA ARG A 124 -9.31 -19.12 -14.12
C ARG A 124 -8.95 -17.76 -13.53
N GLY A 125 -7.89 -17.12 -14.03
CA GLY A 125 -7.40 -15.81 -13.63
C GLY A 125 -8.52 -14.79 -13.45
N ARG A 126 -8.53 -14.09 -12.30
CA ARG A 126 -9.55 -13.08 -11.98
C ARG A 126 -9.19 -11.70 -12.53
N GLY A 127 -9.21 -10.64 -11.71
CA GLY A 127 -9.15 -9.27 -12.21
C GLY A 127 -10.37 -8.89 -13.06
N ILE A 128 -10.15 -8.08 -14.10
CA ILE A 128 -11.20 -7.62 -15.02
C ILE A 128 -11.92 -8.79 -15.71
N ASN A 129 -11.25 -9.92 -15.95
CA ASN A 129 -11.84 -11.10 -16.59
C ASN A 129 -13.03 -11.68 -15.82
N SER A 130 -13.05 -11.50 -14.50
CA SER A 130 -14.11 -12.00 -13.62
C SER A 130 -15.27 -11.03 -13.41
N MET A 131 -15.31 -9.90 -14.14
CA MET A 131 -16.41 -8.94 -14.09
C MET A 131 -17.57 -9.41 -14.97
N SER A 132 -18.77 -9.55 -14.40
CA SER A 132 -19.97 -10.01 -15.13
C SER A 132 -20.45 -9.05 -16.23
N VAL A 133 -20.02 -7.79 -16.18
CA VAL A 133 -20.42 -6.74 -17.13
C VAL A 133 -19.47 -6.62 -18.33
N ILE A 134 -18.34 -7.31 -18.32
CA ILE A 134 -17.36 -7.27 -19.41
C ILE A 134 -17.73 -8.34 -20.43
N ASN A 135 -17.76 -7.94 -21.71
CA ASN A 135 -18.08 -8.87 -22.79
C ASN A 135 -16.94 -9.87 -23.05
N ASP A 136 -17.26 -10.98 -23.71
CA ASP A 136 -16.31 -12.07 -23.89
C ASP A 136 -15.17 -11.74 -24.85
N ASN A 137 -15.37 -10.79 -25.78
CA ASN A 137 -14.31 -10.31 -26.67
C ASN A 137 -13.20 -9.59 -25.89
N VAL A 138 -13.58 -8.76 -24.90
CA VAL A 138 -12.62 -8.10 -24.01
C VAL A 138 -11.95 -9.12 -23.12
N LYS A 139 -12.68 -10.08 -22.55
CA LYS A 139 -12.07 -11.18 -21.76
C LYS A 139 -11.04 -11.97 -22.57
N ALA A 140 -11.39 -12.34 -23.80
CA ALA A 140 -10.49 -13.03 -24.71
C ALA A 140 -9.24 -12.18 -25.01
N PHE A 141 -9.40 -10.87 -25.24
CA PHE A 141 -8.27 -9.95 -25.41
C PHE A 141 -7.37 -9.88 -24.17
N LEU A 142 -7.93 -9.85 -22.96
CA LEU A 142 -7.15 -9.80 -21.72
C LEU A 142 -6.34 -11.08 -21.48
N LEU A 143 -6.75 -12.22 -22.06
CA LEU A 143 -6.05 -13.51 -21.97
C LEU A 143 -5.14 -13.79 -23.18
N ARG A 144 -5.10 -12.89 -24.17
CA ARG A 144 -4.25 -13.06 -25.35
C ARG A 144 -2.78 -13.04 -24.98
N LYS A 145 -2.05 -14.08 -25.40
CA LYS A 145 -0.61 -14.23 -25.12
C LYS A 145 0.19 -13.02 -25.59
N ASP A 146 -0.04 -12.53 -26.81
CA ASP A 146 0.69 -11.39 -27.38
C ASP A 146 0.48 -10.09 -26.57
N PHE A 147 -0.74 -9.81 -26.13
CA PHE A 147 -1.01 -8.68 -25.23
C PHE A 147 -0.27 -8.83 -23.89
N ARG A 148 -0.33 -10.02 -23.29
CA ARG A 148 0.32 -10.30 -21.99
C ARG A 148 1.84 -10.26 -22.10
N THR A 149 2.41 -10.71 -23.21
CA THR A 149 3.84 -10.58 -23.55
C THR A 149 4.25 -9.11 -23.55
N VAL A 150 3.52 -8.25 -24.26
CA VAL A 150 3.85 -6.81 -24.33
C VAL A 150 3.83 -6.17 -22.94
N VAL A 151 2.79 -6.43 -22.13
CA VAL A 151 2.70 -5.89 -20.77
C VAL A 151 3.85 -6.38 -19.89
N PHE A 152 4.17 -7.68 -19.96
CA PHE A 152 5.26 -8.27 -19.19
C PHE A 152 6.62 -7.66 -19.55
N PHE A 153 7.00 -7.67 -20.83
CA PHE A 153 8.28 -7.13 -21.27
C PHE A 153 8.38 -5.62 -21.10
N ALA A 154 7.28 -4.88 -21.25
CA ALA A 154 7.25 -3.45 -20.91
C ALA A 154 7.57 -3.23 -19.42
N SER A 155 7.00 -4.05 -18.52
CA SER A 155 7.28 -3.95 -17.09
C SER A 155 8.74 -4.29 -16.75
N VAL A 156 9.30 -5.36 -17.33
CA VAL A 156 10.70 -5.77 -17.13
C VAL A 156 11.67 -4.73 -17.70
N ALA A 157 11.39 -4.20 -18.90
CA ALA A 157 12.22 -3.17 -19.52
C ALA A 157 12.23 -1.86 -18.72
N LEU A 158 11.08 -1.41 -18.21
CA LEU A 158 10.99 -0.24 -17.34
C LEU A 158 11.75 -0.46 -16.02
N MET A 159 11.61 -1.66 -15.42
CA MET A 159 12.31 -2.06 -14.20
C MET A 159 13.84 -2.01 -14.36
N LEU A 160 14.36 -2.66 -15.41
CA LEU A 160 15.79 -2.65 -15.76
C LEU A 160 16.30 -1.25 -16.04
N SER A 161 15.57 -0.48 -16.85
CA SER A 161 15.97 0.87 -17.24
C SER A 161 16.02 1.81 -16.04
N ALA A 162 15.03 1.73 -15.14
CA ALA A 162 15.01 2.52 -13.90
C ALA A 162 16.15 2.14 -12.95
N ALA A 163 16.44 0.84 -12.80
CA ALA A 163 17.53 0.34 -11.97
C ALA A 163 18.90 0.81 -12.48
N ILE A 164 19.17 0.62 -13.78
CA ILE A 164 20.44 1.03 -14.42
C ILE A 164 20.62 2.54 -14.34
N CYS A 165 19.57 3.32 -14.65
CA CYS A 165 19.65 4.78 -14.56
C CYS A 165 19.97 5.22 -13.13
N SER A 166 19.35 4.61 -12.10
CA SER A 166 19.61 4.93 -10.70
C SER A 166 21.06 4.61 -10.30
N LEU A 167 21.55 3.42 -10.65
CA LEU A 167 22.91 2.98 -10.37
C LEU A 167 23.96 3.91 -10.98
N ILE A 168 23.79 4.32 -12.25
CA ILE A 168 24.74 5.22 -12.92
C ILE A 168 24.62 6.65 -12.37
N ALA A 169 23.39 7.13 -12.18
CA ALA A 169 23.12 8.48 -11.73
C ALA A 169 23.73 8.77 -10.34
N TYR A 170 23.56 7.82 -9.42
CA TYR A 170 24.05 7.91 -8.04
C TYR A 170 25.31 7.08 -7.81
N GLY A 171 25.93 6.55 -8.87
CA GLY A 171 27.08 5.64 -8.80
C GLY A 171 28.21 6.25 -8.00
N GLU A 172 28.39 5.73 -6.79
CA GLU A 172 29.51 5.98 -5.90
C GLU A 172 30.57 4.89 -6.11
N LYS A 173 31.82 5.19 -5.76
CA LYS A 173 32.87 4.16 -5.83
C LYS A 173 32.57 3.07 -4.81
N HIS A 174 32.65 1.81 -5.27
CA HIS A 174 32.53 0.64 -4.42
C HIS A 174 33.88 0.28 -3.80
N ASP A 175 33.94 0.27 -2.47
CA ASP A 175 34.99 -0.36 -1.68
C ASP A 175 34.53 -1.73 -1.18
N LEU A 176 35.01 -2.79 -1.85
CA LEU A 176 34.67 -4.17 -1.53
C LEU A 176 35.06 -4.59 -0.10
N LYS A 177 35.91 -3.82 0.59
CA LYS A 177 36.31 -4.08 1.98
C LYS A 177 35.34 -3.48 3.00
N ASP A 178 34.53 -2.51 2.59
CA ASP A 178 33.56 -1.86 3.48
C ASP A 178 32.30 -2.74 3.61
N LYS A 179 32.03 -3.17 4.85
CA LYS A 179 30.88 -4.02 5.15
C LYS A 179 29.55 -3.30 4.94
N GLU A 180 29.54 -1.97 5.06
CA GLU A 180 28.32 -1.17 4.84
C GLU A 180 27.87 -1.22 3.37
N GLU A 181 28.78 -1.51 2.43
CA GLU A 181 28.42 -1.66 1.02
C GLU A 181 27.46 -2.80 0.76
N TYR A 182 27.51 -3.84 1.58
CA TYR A 182 26.71 -5.06 1.45
C TYR A 182 25.41 -5.03 2.26
N MET A 183 25.11 -3.93 2.95
CA MET A 183 23.86 -3.77 3.72
C MET A 183 22.60 -4.00 2.88
N PHE A 184 22.66 -3.79 1.57
CA PHE A 184 21.54 -4.04 0.66
C PHE A 184 21.11 -5.52 0.63
N LEU A 185 22.02 -6.46 0.92
CA LEU A 185 21.72 -7.89 1.01
C LEU A 185 20.80 -8.21 2.19
N TRP A 186 20.78 -7.37 3.23
CA TRP A 186 19.83 -7.48 4.35
C TRP A 186 18.60 -6.60 4.16
N VAL A 187 18.78 -5.39 3.62
CA VAL A 187 17.67 -4.45 3.39
C VAL A 187 16.70 -4.96 2.35
N PHE A 188 17.16 -5.58 1.25
CA PHE A 188 16.26 -6.08 0.22
C PHE A 188 15.32 -7.19 0.73
N PRO A 189 15.79 -8.23 1.46
CA PRO A 189 14.90 -9.19 2.11
C PRO A 189 13.92 -8.58 3.11
N LEU A 190 14.31 -7.53 3.85
CA LEU A 190 13.38 -6.81 4.73
C LEU A 190 12.29 -6.09 3.93
N ILE A 191 12.63 -5.51 2.78
CA ILE A 191 11.64 -4.91 1.87
C ILE A 191 10.75 -5.98 1.22
N MET A 192 11.27 -7.18 0.96
CA MET A 192 10.45 -8.33 0.53
C MET A 192 9.43 -8.72 1.60
N LEU A 193 9.83 -8.80 2.86
CA LEU A 193 8.90 -9.08 3.97
C LEU A 193 7.85 -7.97 4.12
N LEU A 194 8.27 -6.71 3.97
CA LEU A 194 7.38 -5.55 4.01
C LEU A 194 6.36 -5.56 2.87
N ALA A 195 6.80 -5.85 1.64
CA ALA A 195 5.98 -5.84 0.43
C ALA A 195 5.35 -7.20 0.12
N LEU A 196 5.21 -8.07 1.12
CA LEU A 196 4.70 -9.42 0.97
C LEU A 196 3.31 -9.40 0.29
N PRO A 197 3.15 -10.05 -0.88
CA PRO A 197 1.85 -10.09 -1.55
C PRO A 197 0.81 -10.85 -0.73
N ILE A 198 -0.45 -10.40 -0.76
CA ILE A 198 -1.54 -10.93 0.08
C ILE A 198 -1.80 -12.44 -0.09
N TYR A 199 -1.46 -13.00 -1.25
CA TYR A 199 -1.67 -14.40 -1.61
C TYR A 199 -0.45 -15.29 -1.34
N VAL A 200 0.74 -14.71 -1.13
CA VAL A 200 1.98 -15.47 -0.91
C VAL A 200 1.97 -16.28 0.38
N PRO A 201 1.47 -15.78 1.53
CA PRO A 201 1.34 -16.60 2.73
C PRO A 201 0.62 -17.92 2.45
N GLN A 202 -0.47 -17.88 1.68
CA GLN A 202 -1.22 -19.08 1.35
C GLN A 202 -0.43 -20.09 0.53
N HIS A 203 0.46 -19.64 -0.37
CA HIS A 203 1.34 -20.52 -1.15
C HIS A 203 2.49 -21.13 -0.34
N ILE A 204 2.92 -20.47 0.74
CA ILE A 204 4.06 -20.94 1.55
C ILE A 204 3.58 -21.84 2.70
N ILE A 205 2.48 -21.47 3.37
CA ILE A 205 2.02 -22.14 4.59
C ILE A 205 0.58 -22.70 4.50
N GLY A 206 -0.09 -22.58 3.35
CA GLY A 206 -1.46 -23.07 3.16
C GLY A 206 -2.52 -22.25 3.91
N TYR A 207 -3.68 -22.84 4.14
CA TYR A 207 -4.79 -22.19 4.88
C TYR A 207 -4.50 -22.06 6.38
N THR A 208 -3.61 -22.87 6.95
CA THR A 208 -3.34 -23.04 8.39
C THR A 208 -4.58 -23.43 9.21
N ASP A 209 -4.40 -24.23 10.27
CA ASP A 209 -5.49 -24.59 11.18
C ASP A 209 -5.90 -23.44 12.13
N MET A 210 -5.14 -22.34 12.12
CA MET A 210 -5.39 -21.20 13.00
C MET A 210 -6.48 -20.29 12.41
N ILE A 211 -7.72 -20.58 12.78
CA ILE A 211 -8.91 -19.84 12.31
C ILE A 211 -8.91 -18.38 12.78
N PHE A 212 -9.05 -17.47 11.81
CA PHE A 212 -9.18 -16.04 12.06
C PHE A 212 -10.66 -15.67 12.24
N LYS A 213 -11.06 -15.38 13.48
CA LYS A 213 -12.42 -14.98 13.86
C LYS A 213 -12.37 -13.97 15.01
N PRO A 214 -13.42 -13.16 15.23
CA PRO A 214 -13.46 -12.22 16.34
C PRO A 214 -13.10 -12.90 17.68
N PHE A 215 -12.22 -12.25 18.44
CA PHE A 215 -11.74 -12.71 19.76
C PHE A 215 -11.04 -14.09 19.77
N SER A 216 -10.56 -14.60 18.64
CA SER A 216 -9.70 -15.79 18.63
C SER A 216 -8.24 -15.45 19.00
N LEU A 217 -7.44 -16.49 19.24
CA LEU A 217 -5.99 -16.32 19.44
C LEU A 217 -5.34 -15.56 18.27
N ALA A 218 -5.69 -15.90 17.03
CA ALA A 218 -5.19 -15.21 15.84
C ALA A 218 -5.53 -13.71 15.85
N HIS A 219 -6.73 -13.36 16.30
CA HIS A 219 -7.15 -11.96 16.44
C HIS A 219 -6.31 -11.19 17.47
N PHE A 220 -6.09 -11.77 18.65
CA PHE A 220 -5.25 -11.14 19.68
C PHE A 220 -3.78 -11.06 19.26
N LEU A 221 -3.25 -12.10 18.59
CA LEU A 221 -1.89 -12.10 18.07
C LEU A 221 -1.71 -11.01 17.02
N TRP A 222 -2.69 -10.81 16.13
CA TRP A 222 -2.65 -9.73 15.15
C TRP A 222 -2.60 -8.34 15.80
N ILE A 223 -3.52 -8.05 16.73
CA ILE A 223 -3.53 -6.75 17.44
C ILE A 223 -2.19 -6.54 18.18
N THR A 224 -1.69 -7.57 18.86
CA THR A 224 -0.41 -7.51 19.58
C THR A 224 0.75 -7.28 18.61
N ALA A 225 0.74 -7.93 17.44
CA ALA A 225 1.74 -7.75 16.40
C ALA A 225 1.71 -6.32 15.85
N THR A 226 0.55 -5.72 15.60
CA THR A 226 0.46 -4.32 15.17
C THR A 226 1.05 -3.36 16.21
N VAL A 227 0.73 -3.52 17.49
CA VAL A 227 1.31 -2.69 18.57
C VAL A 227 2.83 -2.90 18.68
N GLY A 228 3.28 -4.16 18.58
CA GLY A 228 4.68 -4.54 18.57
C GLY A 228 5.44 -3.91 17.40
N GLU A 229 4.87 -3.92 16.21
CA GLU A 229 5.45 -3.32 15.00
C GLU A 229 5.65 -1.81 15.18
N ILE A 230 4.66 -1.09 15.69
CA ILE A 230 4.78 0.35 16.00
C ILE A 230 5.92 0.59 16.99
N ALA A 231 5.98 -0.20 18.07
CA ALA A 231 6.98 -0.04 19.12
C ALA A 231 8.40 -0.30 18.59
N VAL A 232 8.59 -1.41 17.87
CA VAL A 232 9.88 -1.81 17.29
C VAL A 232 10.35 -0.78 16.27
N LEU A 233 9.49 -0.41 15.30
CA LEU A 233 9.84 0.58 14.29
C LEU A 233 10.12 1.95 14.92
N TYR A 234 9.35 2.39 15.92
CA TYR A 234 9.64 3.64 16.63
C TYR A 234 11.00 3.59 17.33
N VAL A 235 11.32 2.52 18.06
CA VAL A 235 12.60 2.40 18.78
C VAL A 235 13.79 2.42 17.82
N ILE A 236 13.67 1.77 16.66
CA ILE A 236 14.70 1.75 15.62
C ILE A 236 14.83 3.13 14.96
N LEU A 237 13.70 3.73 14.55
CA LEU A 237 13.67 4.93 13.71
C LEU A 237 13.89 6.24 14.49
N ARG A 238 13.53 6.30 15.78
CA ARG A 238 13.68 7.55 16.59
C ARG A 238 15.13 8.03 16.73
N ARG A 239 16.10 7.16 16.43
CA ARG A 239 17.55 7.45 16.47
C ARG A 239 18.15 7.68 15.08
N LYS A 240 17.34 7.58 14.02
CA LYS A 240 17.77 7.79 12.63
C LYS A 240 17.47 9.21 12.21
N ASP A 241 18.17 9.67 11.18
CA ASP A 241 17.95 10.97 10.57
C ASP A 241 16.59 11.04 9.86
N THR A 242 16.10 12.25 9.64
CA THR A 242 14.80 12.51 9.03
C THR A 242 14.67 11.94 7.62
N GLN A 243 15.76 11.89 6.85
CA GLN A 243 15.70 11.32 5.50
C GLN A 243 15.49 9.80 5.58
N THR A 244 16.24 9.10 6.42
CA THR A 244 16.06 7.65 6.65
C THR A 244 14.66 7.32 7.15
N GLN A 245 14.16 8.08 8.13
CA GLN A 245 12.81 7.87 8.63
C GLN A 245 11.75 8.06 7.53
N ASN A 246 11.87 9.11 6.71
CA ASN A 246 10.95 9.38 5.60
C ASN A 246 11.00 8.27 4.53
N ILE A 247 12.19 7.76 4.20
CA ILE A 247 12.36 6.63 3.29
C ILE A 247 11.58 5.41 3.79
N VAL A 248 11.69 5.08 5.08
CA VAL A 248 10.99 3.92 5.67
C VAL A 248 9.47 4.12 5.67
N LEU A 249 8.98 5.31 6.03
CA LEU A 249 7.54 5.63 6.00
C LEU A 249 6.96 5.55 4.58
N LEU A 250 7.73 5.99 3.58
CA LEU A 250 7.34 5.86 2.17
C LEU A 250 7.40 4.40 1.70
N ALA A 251 8.40 3.62 2.14
CA ALA A 251 8.47 2.19 1.84
C ALA A 251 7.23 1.45 2.35
N LEU A 252 6.86 1.69 3.61
CA LEU A 252 5.65 1.14 4.23
C LEU A 252 4.39 1.54 3.45
N SER A 253 4.29 2.81 3.04
CA SER A 253 3.13 3.33 2.30
C SER A 253 3.02 2.77 0.88
N LEU A 254 4.14 2.58 0.19
CA LEU A 254 4.17 1.93 -1.13
C LEU A 254 3.79 0.46 -1.05
N ALA A 255 4.28 -0.26 -0.02
CA ALA A 255 3.90 -1.65 0.23
C ALA A 255 2.41 -1.79 0.54
N LEU A 256 1.86 -0.93 1.41
CA LEU A 256 0.44 -0.88 1.72
C LEU A 256 -0.41 -0.62 0.46
N LEU A 257 0.00 0.35 -0.37
CA LEU A 257 -0.69 0.64 -1.63
C LEU A 257 -0.73 -0.59 -2.54
N LEU A 258 0.40 -1.30 -2.68
CA LEU A 258 0.50 -2.49 -3.49
C LEU A 258 -0.40 -3.62 -2.95
N GLN A 259 -0.31 -3.92 -1.67
CA GLN A 259 -1.08 -4.98 -0.99
C GLN A 259 -2.59 -4.75 -1.10
N PHE A 260 -3.03 -3.50 -0.96
CA PHE A 260 -4.43 -3.16 -1.15
C PHE A 260 -4.90 -3.48 -2.59
N ASN A 261 -4.13 -3.04 -3.59
CA ASN A 261 -4.54 -3.18 -5.00
C ASN A 261 -4.45 -4.63 -5.52
N GLN A 262 -3.66 -5.49 -4.88
CA GLN A 262 -3.62 -6.93 -5.21
C GLN A 262 -4.98 -7.62 -5.03
N LEU A 263 -5.87 -7.09 -4.18
CA LEU A 263 -7.22 -7.63 -4.01
C LEU A 263 -8.01 -7.63 -5.33
N PHE A 264 -7.80 -6.63 -6.19
CA PHE A 264 -8.51 -6.52 -7.47
C PHE A 264 -8.17 -7.69 -8.40
N GLY A 265 -6.91 -8.11 -8.43
CA GLY A 265 -6.48 -9.31 -9.15
C GLY A 265 -6.98 -10.60 -8.50
N ALA A 266 -7.02 -10.66 -7.17
CA ALA A 266 -7.30 -11.89 -6.41
C ALA A 266 -8.79 -12.26 -6.28
N VAL A 267 -9.68 -11.28 -6.15
CA VAL A 267 -11.09 -11.54 -5.75
C VAL A 267 -12.11 -11.05 -6.77
N SER A 268 -11.68 -10.32 -7.82
CA SER A 268 -12.50 -9.59 -8.79
C SER A 268 -12.86 -8.17 -8.36
N ILE A 269 -12.93 -7.28 -9.34
CA ILE A 269 -13.40 -5.91 -9.22
C ILE A 269 -14.93 -5.91 -9.10
N SER A 270 -15.46 -5.12 -8.18
CA SER A 270 -16.90 -4.87 -8.05
C SER A 270 -17.11 -3.52 -7.36
N PHE A 271 -18.30 -2.93 -7.49
CA PHE A 271 -18.57 -1.62 -6.89
C PHE A 271 -18.38 -1.64 -5.36
N LYS A 272 -18.84 -2.69 -4.68
CA LYS A 272 -18.58 -2.90 -3.24
C LYS A 272 -17.09 -2.95 -2.83
N ARG A 273 -16.17 -3.23 -3.77
CA ARG A 273 -14.72 -3.34 -3.51
C ARG A 273 -13.90 -2.16 -4.00
N LEU A 274 -14.53 -1.15 -4.63
CA LEU A 274 -13.84 0.09 -4.96
C LEU A 274 -13.18 0.68 -3.69
N PRO A 275 -12.08 1.46 -3.82
CA PRO A 275 -11.34 2.04 -2.70
C PRO A 275 -12.08 3.21 -2.05
N LEU A 276 -13.37 3.03 -1.77
CA LEU A 276 -14.28 4.01 -1.19
C LEU A 276 -14.65 3.65 0.25
N GLN A 277 -14.23 2.50 0.76
CA GLN A 277 -14.21 2.27 2.21
C GLN A 277 -13.10 3.11 2.85
N LEU A 278 -13.28 3.51 4.11
CA LEU A 278 -12.39 4.43 4.82
C LEU A 278 -10.94 3.92 4.93
N CYS A 279 -10.74 2.67 5.33
CA CYS A 279 -9.41 2.08 5.42
C CYS A 279 -8.74 2.02 4.03
N ASN A 280 -9.51 1.62 3.01
CA ASN A 280 -9.05 1.47 1.63
C ASN A 280 -8.61 2.79 1.01
N ILE A 281 -9.41 3.85 1.14
CA ILE A 281 -9.00 5.19 0.68
C ILE A 281 -7.82 5.70 1.51
N GLY A 282 -7.77 5.34 2.80
CA GLY A 282 -6.66 5.62 3.71
C GLY A 282 -5.31 5.13 3.20
N SER A 283 -5.26 3.95 2.57
CA SER A 283 -4.06 3.38 1.94
C SER A 283 -3.48 4.27 0.83
N PHE A 284 -4.33 5.00 0.10
CA PHE A 284 -3.89 5.98 -0.91
C PHE A 284 -3.54 7.33 -0.28
N LEU A 285 -4.38 7.79 0.65
CA LEU A 285 -4.23 9.12 1.25
C LEU A 285 -3.00 9.22 2.13
N ILE A 286 -2.55 8.13 2.77
CA ILE A 286 -1.31 8.15 3.56
C ILE A 286 -0.10 8.39 2.65
N LEU A 287 0.02 7.66 1.54
CA LEU A 287 1.09 7.88 0.56
C LEU A 287 1.02 9.29 -0.03
N ALA A 288 -0.17 9.73 -0.45
CA ALA A 288 -0.38 11.06 -0.98
C ALA A 288 0.01 12.15 0.04
N SER A 289 -0.29 11.95 1.33
CA SER A 289 0.06 12.89 2.39
C SER A 289 1.57 12.97 2.62
N LEU A 290 2.30 11.84 2.55
CA LEU A 290 3.75 11.81 2.71
C LEU A 290 4.48 12.46 1.53
N ILE A 291 4.01 12.21 0.30
CA ILE A 291 4.59 12.82 -0.91
C ILE A 291 4.31 14.32 -0.96
N SER A 292 3.06 14.73 -0.73
CA SER A 292 2.65 16.14 -0.83
C SER A 292 2.99 16.97 0.41
N LYS A 293 3.32 16.31 1.53
CA LYS A 293 3.47 16.92 2.86
C LYS A 293 2.26 17.78 3.26
N ASN A 294 1.08 17.44 2.74
CA ASN A 294 -0.13 18.23 2.99
C ASN A 294 -0.76 17.87 4.35
N LYS A 295 -0.61 18.78 5.31
CA LYS A 295 -1.11 18.64 6.68
C LYS A 295 -2.61 18.35 6.77
N LYS A 296 -3.43 18.89 5.86
CA LYS A 296 -4.89 18.65 5.88
C LYS A 296 -5.24 17.21 5.51
N ILE A 297 -4.61 16.70 4.44
CA ILE A 297 -4.77 15.30 4.03
C ILE A 297 -4.30 14.41 5.16
N PHE A 298 -3.15 14.71 5.76
CA PHE A 298 -2.66 13.90 6.86
C PHE A 298 -3.58 13.92 8.10
N ASN A 299 -4.04 15.10 8.53
CA ASN A 299 -4.95 15.22 9.69
C ASN A 299 -6.22 14.37 9.49
N PHE A 300 -6.77 14.42 8.27
CA PHE A 300 -7.89 13.57 7.89
C PHE A 300 -7.50 12.08 7.98
N THR A 301 -6.45 11.67 7.27
CA THR A 301 -5.97 10.28 7.23
C THR A 301 -5.64 9.72 8.61
N LEU A 302 -4.93 10.44 9.47
CA LEU A 302 -4.54 10.00 10.81
C LEU A 302 -5.79 9.69 11.65
N ILE A 303 -6.72 10.63 11.76
CA ILE A 303 -7.89 10.45 12.64
C ILE A 303 -8.83 9.42 12.05
N ILE A 304 -9.10 9.46 10.74
CA ILE A 304 -10.09 8.60 10.11
C ILE A 304 -9.60 7.16 9.97
N ASN A 305 -8.31 6.92 9.65
CA ASN A 305 -7.78 5.57 9.52
C ASN A 305 -7.70 4.90 10.89
N VAL A 306 -7.26 5.62 11.92
CA VAL A 306 -7.24 5.08 13.29
C VAL A 306 -8.67 4.79 13.76
N ALA A 307 -9.62 5.69 13.53
CA ALA A 307 -11.03 5.44 13.84
C ALA A 307 -11.59 4.21 13.09
N GLY A 308 -11.36 4.12 11.78
CA GLY A 308 -11.81 3.00 10.94
C GLY A 308 -11.18 1.67 11.36
N ALA A 309 -9.87 1.65 11.62
CA ALA A 309 -9.17 0.47 12.06
C ALA A 309 -9.59 0.01 13.47
N LEU A 310 -9.94 0.92 14.38
CA LEU A 310 -10.52 0.54 15.67
C LEU A 310 -11.81 -0.26 15.51
N PHE A 311 -12.67 0.08 14.54
CA PHE A 311 -13.84 -0.74 14.22
C PHE A 311 -13.43 -2.12 13.67
N ALA A 312 -12.43 -2.17 12.77
CA ALA A 312 -11.93 -3.42 12.20
C ALA A 312 -11.27 -4.34 13.25
N TYR A 313 -10.57 -3.78 14.24
CA TYR A 313 -10.02 -4.53 15.37
C TYR A 313 -11.08 -4.93 16.40
N ALA A 314 -12.16 -4.17 16.55
CA ALA A 314 -13.22 -4.53 17.48
C ALA A 314 -14.10 -5.65 16.90
N VAL A 315 -14.43 -5.55 15.62
CA VAL A 315 -15.36 -6.45 14.92
C VAL A 315 -14.80 -6.75 13.52
N PRO A 316 -13.81 -7.67 13.41
CA PRO A 316 -13.22 -7.98 12.12
C PRO A 316 -14.22 -8.69 11.20
N ASP A 317 -14.38 -8.19 9.98
CA ASP A 317 -15.20 -8.80 8.92
C ASP A 317 -14.37 -9.86 8.18
N VAL A 318 -14.44 -11.09 8.68
CA VAL A 318 -13.54 -12.19 8.27
C VAL A 318 -14.34 -13.44 7.91
N ASP A 319 -13.82 -14.21 6.95
CA ASP A 319 -14.54 -15.36 6.36
C ASP A 319 -14.49 -16.63 7.25
N GLY A 320 -13.95 -16.55 8.47
CA GLY A 320 -13.83 -17.70 9.38
C GLY A 320 -12.90 -18.81 8.86
N LYS A 321 -12.05 -18.50 7.89
CA LYS A 321 -11.00 -19.39 7.38
C LYS A 321 -9.70 -19.22 8.18
N GLY A 322 -8.73 -20.09 7.94
CA GLY A 322 -7.41 -19.98 8.57
C GLY A 322 -6.66 -18.70 8.14
N ILE A 323 -5.68 -18.28 8.96
CA ILE A 323 -5.03 -16.96 8.82
C ILE A 323 -4.38 -16.79 7.45
N GLY A 324 -3.82 -17.86 6.88
CA GLY A 324 -3.12 -17.86 5.59
C GLY A 324 -4.02 -17.56 4.38
N TYR A 325 -5.35 -17.57 4.55
CA TYR A 325 -6.28 -17.25 3.48
C TYR A 325 -6.10 -15.81 2.97
N LEU A 326 -6.04 -15.65 1.64
CA LEU A 326 -5.77 -14.35 1.00
C LEU A 326 -6.64 -13.19 1.50
N TYR A 327 -7.93 -13.44 1.82
CA TYR A 327 -8.83 -12.39 2.28
C TYR A 327 -8.50 -11.94 3.70
N ASN A 328 -8.18 -12.91 4.57
CA ASN A 328 -7.71 -12.65 5.93
C ASN A 328 -6.37 -11.92 5.90
N MET A 329 -5.44 -12.32 5.02
CA MET A 329 -4.15 -11.66 4.87
C MET A 329 -4.27 -10.23 4.34
N HIS A 330 -5.14 -9.99 3.35
CA HIS A 330 -5.47 -8.64 2.91
C HIS A 330 -6.01 -7.80 4.07
N PHE A 331 -6.98 -8.32 4.82
CA PHE A 331 -7.57 -7.64 5.96
C PHE A 331 -6.51 -7.29 7.02
N ILE A 332 -5.65 -8.24 7.39
CA ILE A 332 -4.58 -8.07 8.38
C ILE A 332 -3.55 -7.04 7.93
N LEU A 333 -2.99 -7.19 6.72
CA LEU A 333 -1.90 -6.34 6.23
C LEU A 333 -2.38 -4.90 6.00
N GLU A 334 -3.54 -4.72 5.38
CA GLU A 334 -4.09 -3.39 5.12
C GLU A 334 -4.37 -2.63 6.42
N HIS A 335 -5.12 -3.25 7.34
CA HIS A 335 -5.52 -2.60 8.59
C HIS A 335 -4.32 -2.36 9.52
N THR A 336 -3.28 -3.18 9.44
CA THR A 336 -2.00 -2.92 10.11
C THR A 336 -1.34 -1.67 9.52
N GLY A 337 -1.16 -1.60 8.19
CA GLY A 337 -0.47 -0.49 7.54
C GLY A 337 -1.16 0.86 7.73
N VAL A 338 -2.50 0.91 7.62
CA VAL A 338 -3.27 2.16 7.80
C VAL A 338 -3.23 2.70 9.24
N VAL A 339 -2.76 1.91 10.21
CA VAL A 339 -2.56 2.32 11.61
C VAL A 339 -1.10 2.60 11.91
N VAL A 340 -0.22 1.66 11.56
CA VAL A 340 1.23 1.73 11.85
C VAL A 340 1.83 3.00 11.26
N ILE A 341 1.56 3.27 9.98
CA ILE A 341 2.21 4.38 9.26
C ILE A 341 1.84 5.75 9.84
N PRO A 342 0.55 6.14 9.96
CA PRO A 342 0.22 7.46 10.50
C PRO A 342 0.61 7.63 11.97
N LEU A 343 0.55 6.56 12.79
CA LEU A 343 1.03 6.63 14.17
C LEU A 343 2.54 6.79 14.25
N LEU A 344 3.32 6.12 13.40
CA LEU A 344 4.76 6.33 13.30
C LEU A 344 5.10 7.75 12.85
N CYS A 345 4.37 8.30 11.87
CA CYS A 345 4.55 9.71 11.45
C CYS A 345 4.36 10.68 12.63
N LEU A 346 3.35 10.43 13.47
CA LEU A 346 3.10 11.22 14.68
C LEU A 346 4.18 11.02 15.74
N LEU A 347 4.57 9.77 16.02
CA LEU A 347 5.56 9.39 17.02
C LEU A 347 6.96 9.94 16.72
N LEU A 348 7.35 9.91 15.44
CA LEU A 348 8.64 10.40 14.96
C LEU A 348 8.66 11.93 14.76
N GLY A 349 7.52 12.61 14.94
CA GLY A 349 7.45 14.07 14.81
C GLY A 349 7.53 14.59 13.38
N PHE A 350 7.24 13.75 12.38
CA PHE A 350 7.05 14.23 11.00
C PHE A 350 5.90 15.21 10.91
N ILE A 351 4.93 15.07 11.82
CA ILE A 351 3.70 15.82 11.79
C ILE A 351 3.37 16.32 13.18
N ASP A 352 2.96 17.56 13.19
CA ASP A 352 2.50 18.23 14.40
C ASP A 352 1.33 17.47 15.02
N LYS A 353 1.20 17.62 16.34
CA LYS A 353 0.04 17.09 17.06
C LYS A 353 -1.25 17.56 16.42
N PRO A 354 -2.32 16.75 16.54
CA PRO A 354 -3.66 17.21 16.21
C PRO A 354 -4.00 18.51 16.97
N ASP A 355 -3.96 19.63 16.27
CA ASP A 355 -4.36 20.94 16.77
C ASP A 355 -5.89 21.08 16.67
N LYS A 356 -6.45 22.25 16.99
CA LYS A 356 -7.90 22.46 16.83
C LYS A 356 -8.33 22.37 15.35
N ASN A 357 -7.43 22.70 14.43
CA ASN A 357 -7.70 22.61 12.99
C ASN A 357 -7.73 21.17 12.51
N ALA A 358 -6.96 20.25 13.11
CA ALA A 358 -6.96 18.84 12.75
C ALA A 358 -8.34 18.20 12.88
N LEU A 359 -9.06 18.48 13.97
CA LEU A 359 -10.44 17.99 14.13
C LEU A 359 -11.37 18.62 13.08
N LYS A 360 -11.25 19.93 12.82
CA LYS A 360 -12.04 20.63 11.80
C LYS A 360 -11.80 20.07 10.39
N ASP A 361 -10.54 19.85 10.02
CA ASP A 361 -10.12 19.29 8.75
C ASP A 361 -10.63 17.85 8.60
N CYS A 362 -10.51 17.04 9.66
CA CYS A 362 -11.04 15.67 9.69
C CYS A 362 -12.55 15.65 9.50
N LEU A 363 -13.32 16.42 10.28
CA LEU A 363 -14.77 16.45 10.18
C LEU A 363 -15.23 16.99 8.81
N LYS A 364 -14.56 18.03 8.28
CA LYS A 364 -14.88 18.54 6.95
C LYS A 364 -14.60 17.49 5.86
N GLY A 365 -13.46 16.81 5.93
CA GLY A 365 -13.12 15.71 5.03
C GLY A 365 -14.11 14.56 5.14
N PHE A 366 -14.50 14.19 6.36
CA PHE A 366 -15.48 13.12 6.61
C PHE A 366 -16.86 13.48 6.07
N CYS A 367 -17.34 14.72 6.22
CA CYS A 367 -18.60 15.15 5.63
C CYS A 367 -18.59 15.03 4.10
N ILE A 368 -17.50 15.49 3.45
CA ILE A 368 -17.34 15.39 1.98
C ILE A 368 -17.31 13.92 1.55
N TYR A 369 -16.52 13.10 2.25
CA TYR A 369 -16.43 11.67 2.02
C TYR A 369 -17.79 10.99 2.17
N PHE A 370 -18.47 11.20 3.30
CA PHE A 370 -19.75 10.59 3.63
C PHE A 370 -20.81 10.94 2.59
N ALA A 371 -20.94 12.23 2.23
CA ALA A 371 -21.87 12.66 1.19
C ALA A 371 -21.55 12.01 -0.17
N SER A 372 -20.27 11.85 -0.50
CA SER A 372 -19.83 11.22 -1.75
C SER A 372 -20.18 9.74 -1.79
N VAL A 373 -19.84 8.96 -0.75
CA VAL A 373 -20.13 7.52 -0.71
C VAL A 373 -21.62 7.24 -0.53
N TRP A 374 -22.36 8.14 0.11
CA TRP A 374 -23.81 8.10 0.18
C TRP A 374 -24.42 8.26 -1.22
N ALA A 375 -24.08 9.34 -1.92
CA ALA A 375 -24.61 9.60 -3.26
C ALA A 375 -24.24 8.47 -4.25
N LEU A 376 -22.96 8.08 -4.28
CA LEU A 376 -22.48 6.99 -5.13
C LEU A 376 -23.13 5.65 -4.77
N GLY A 377 -23.21 5.31 -3.48
CA GLY A 377 -23.85 4.09 -3.00
C GLY A 377 -25.33 4.02 -3.39
N THR A 378 -26.07 5.12 -3.26
CA THR A 378 -27.47 5.20 -3.71
C THR A 378 -27.58 5.02 -5.23
N ILE A 379 -26.73 5.70 -6.02
CA ILE A 379 -26.73 5.57 -7.49
C ILE A 379 -26.40 4.13 -7.91
N PHE A 380 -25.34 3.54 -7.36
CA PHE A 380 -24.89 2.20 -7.70
C PHE A 380 -25.94 1.14 -7.37
N ASN A 381 -26.55 1.21 -6.18
CA ASN A 381 -27.64 0.30 -5.83
C ASN A 381 -28.91 0.53 -6.68
N ALA A 382 -29.21 1.76 -7.10
CA ALA A 382 -30.29 2.02 -8.04
C ALA A 382 -30.03 1.41 -9.42
N VAL A 383 -28.78 1.46 -9.91
CA VAL A 383 -28.35 0.77 -11.14
C VAL A 383 -28.43 -0.75 -10.97
N ALA A 384 -27.99 -1.28 -9.83
CA ALA A 384 -28.07 -2.71 -9.51
C ALA A 384 -29.52 -3.20 -9.55
N ALA A 385 -30.45 -2.45 -8.94
CA ALA A 385 -31.88 -2.75 -8.96
C ALA A 385 -32.46 -2.67 -10.38
N LYS A 386 -32.12 -1.62 -11.14
CA LYS A 386 -32.59 -1.44 -12.53
C LYS A 386 -32.12 -2.56 -13.48
N THR A 387 -30.90 -3.03 -13.29
CA THR A 387 -30.24 -4.01 -14.18
C THR A 387 -30.35 -5.45 -13.70
N ALA A 388 -30.88 -5.67 -12.49
CA ALA A 388 -30.83 -6.95 -11.77
C ALA A 388 -29.42 -7.56 -11.70
N ASN A 389 -28.38 -6.71 -11.70
CA ASN A 389 -26.98 -7.15 -11.70
C ASN A 389 -26.27 -6.70 -10.41
N GLY A 390 -25.97 -7.67 -9.56
CA GLY A 390 -25.29 -7.47 -8.27
C GLY A 390 -23.87 -6.90 -8.38
N PHE A 391 -23.25 -6.86 -9.57
CA PHE A 391 -21.97 -6.21 -9.80
C PHE A 391 -21.97 -4.73 -9.37
N TYR A 392 -23.10 -4.04 -9.61
CA TYR A 392 -23.30 -2.64 -9.25
C TYR A 392 -23.70 -2.44 -7.79
N SER A 393 -23.91 -3.50 -7.00
CA SER A 393 -24.25 -3.33 -5.59
C SER A 393 -23.09 -2.73 -4.80
N ALA A 394 -23.41 -1.87 -3.83
CA ALA A 394 -22.44 -1.20 -2.99
C ALA A 394 -22.92 -1.13 -1.54
N ASN A 395 -22.00 -1.32 -0.60
CA ASN A 395 -22.30 -1.23 0.83
C ASN A 395 -21.18 -0.51 1.60
N TYR A 396 -20.95 0.75 1.23
CA TYR A 396 -19.99 1.60 1.94
C TYR A 396 -20.50 1.91 3.35
N LEU A 397 -19.61 1.87 4.35
CA LEU A 397 -19.95 2.09 5.78
C LEU A 397 -21.10 1.22 6.32
N PHE A 398 -21.41 0.09 5.67
CA PHE A 398 -22.49 -0.83 6.05
C PHE A 398 -23.90 -0.18 6.08
N MET A 399 -24.12 0.92 5.36
CA MET A 399 -25.37 1.68 5.42
C MET A 399 -26.41 1.34 4.33
N PHE A 400 -26.13 0.34 3.48
CA PHE A 400 -27.00 -0.05 2.36
C PHE A 400 -27.44 -1.52 2.38
N ASP A 401 -26.80 -2.37 3.17
CA ASP A 401 -27.13 -3.78 3.32
C ASP A 401 -27.53 -4.11 4.76
N LYS A 402 -28.84 -4.36 4.95
CA LYS A 402 -29.43 -4.76 6.23
C LYS A 402 -28.80 -6.03 6.79
N ASN A 403 -28.50 -7.02 5.95
CA ASN A 403 -27.94 -8.30 6.41
C ASN A 403 -26.52 -8.12 6.93
N ALA A 404 -25.70 -7.34 6.22
CA ALA A 404 -24.36 -7.01 6.69
C ALA A 404 -24.38 -6.22 8.00
N ALA A 405 -25.29 -5.25 8.13
CA ALA A 405 -25.44 -4.46 9.36
C ALA A 405 -25.92 -5.31 10.55
N VAL A 406 -26.88 -6.21 10.34
CA VAL A 406 -27.42 -7.10 11.39
C VAL A 406 -26.37 -8.12 11.86
N LYS A 407 -25.50 -8.59 10.96
CA LYS A 407 -24.34 -9.42 11.34
C LYS A 407 -23.39 -8.68 12.29
N LEU A 408 -23.20 -7.37 12.08
CA LEU A 408 -22.37 -6.53 12.93
C LEU A 408 -23.06 -6.25 14.27
N LEU A 409 -24.31 -5.75 14.21
CA LEU A 409 -25.09 -5.33 15.36
C LEU A 409 -26.59 -5.66 15.12
N PRO A 410 -27.14 -6.71 15.77
CA PRO A 410 -28.48 -7.21 15.46
C PRO A 410 -29.61 -6.17 15.56
N PHE A 411 -29.50 -5.22 16.49
CA PHE A 411 -30.52 -4.19 16.70
C PHE A 411 -30.65 -3.19 15.53
N LEU A 412 -29.65 -3.11 14.63
CA LEU A 412 -29.71 -2.20 13.47
C LEU A 412 -30.77 -2.62 12.45
N GLY A 413 -31.24 -3.88 12.48
CA GLY A 413 -32.21 -4.37 11.51
C GLY A 413 -33.51 -3.57 11.47
N GLN A 414 -34.02 -3.12 12.62
CA GLN A 414 -35.23 -2.30 12.72
C GLN A 414 -35.02 -0.89 12.16
N VAL A 415 -33.80 -0.37 12.23
CA VAL A 415 -33.46 0.97 11.75
C VAL A 415 -33.53 1.05 10.22
N PHE A 416 -33.24 -0.06 9.52
CA PHE A 416 -33.36 -0.14 8.05
C PHE A 416 -34.79 -0.07 7.54
N ASP A 417 -35.79 -0.26 8.41
CA ASP A 417 -37.20 -0.21 7.99
C ASP A 417 -37.66 1.23 7.71
N VAL A 418 -36.93 2.23 8.25
CA VAL A 418 -37.07 3.64 7.88
C VAL A 418 -36.35 3.91 6.56
N LYS A 419 -37.05 3.68 5.45
CA LYS A 419 -36.55 3.88 4.08
C LYS A 419 -37.42 4.84 3.27
N ILE A 420 -36.78 5.58 2.36
CA ILE A 420 -37.45 6.41 1.35
C ILE A 420 -37.10 5.85 -0.02
N SER A 421 -38.10 5.64 -0.86
CA SER A 421 -37.94 5.07 -2.19
C SER A 421 -38.53 5.99 -3.26
N ILE A 422 -37.72 6.33 -4.27
CA ILE A 422 -38.12 7.11 -5.44
C ILE A 422 -37.68 6.31 -6.68
N GLY A 423 -38.60 5.57 -7.29
CA GLY A 423 -38.26 4.59 -8.32
C GLY A 423 -37.26 3.55 -7.78
N ASN A 424 -36.12 3.38 -8.46
CA ASN A 424 -35.05 2.47 -8.02
C ASN A 424 -34.11 3.09 -6.97
N PHE A 425 -34.25 4.38 -6.65
CA PHE A 425 -33.43 5.03 -5.64
C PHE A 425 -34.00 4.73 -4.25
N ILE A 426 -33.21 4.04 -3.42
CA ILE A 426 -33.57 3.74 -2.04
C ILE A 426 -32.52 4.38 -1.12
N ILE A 427 -32.99 5.15 -0.14
CA ILE A 427 -32.16 5.71 0.93
C ILE A 427 -32.70 5.26 2.29
N TYR A 428 -31.78 5.11 3.25
CA TYR A 428 -32.08 4.65 4.60
C TYR A 428 -31.69 5.75 5.60
N PRO A 429 -32.45 6.84 5.71
CA PRO A 429 -32.03 8.05 6.42
C PRO A 429 -31.69 7.80 7.89
N ALA A 430 -32.43 6.92 8.57
CA ALA A 430 -32.19 6.64 10.00
C ALA A 430 -30.83 5.98 10.24
N ILE A 431 -30.52 4.87 9.53
CA ILE A 431 -29.22 4.20 9.69
C ILE A 431 -28.07 5.10 9.20
N GLN A 432 -28.27 5.85 8.11
CA GLN A 432 -27.28 6.78 7.59
C GLN A 432 -26.95 7.89 8.60
N ALA A 433 -27.95 8.44 9.27
CA ALA A 433 -27.74 9.42 10.35
C ALA A 433 -27.02 8.81 11.56
N ILE A 434 -27.37 7.58 11.96
CA ILE A 434 -26.68 6.87 13.05
C ILE A 434 -25.22 6.62 12.69
N VAL A 435 -24.93 6.07 11.50
CA VAL A 435 -23.57 5.81 11.04
C VAL A 435 -22.75 7.11 11.03
N PHE A 436 -23.30 8.20 10.51
CA PHE A 436 -22.65 9.51 10.52
C PHE A 436 -22.34 9.97 11.95
N ALA A 437 -23.33 9.93 12.85
CA ALA A 437 -23.16 10.37 14.23
C ALA A 437 -22.13 9.53 15.00
N VAL A 438 -22.17 8.20 14.85
CA VAL A 438 -21.22 7.28 15.48
C VAL A 438 -19.80 7.57 14.99
N PHE A 439 -19.59 7.72 13.68
CA PHE A 439 -18.27 8.04 13.16
C PHE A 439 -17.75 9.40 13.64
N VAL A 440 -18.61 10.41 13.71
CA VAL A 440 -18.24 11.73 14.27
C VAL A 440 -17.80 11.59 15.73
N VAL A 441 -18.56 10.87 16.56
CA VAL A 441 -18.22 10.63 17.97
C VAL A 441 -16.89 9.90 18.09
N VAL A 442 -16.66 8.86 17.28
CA VAL A 442 -15.38 8.11 17.31
C VAL A 442 -14.22 8.97 16.83
N CYS A 443 -14.37 9.77 15.77
CA CYS A 443 -13.33 10.69 15.31
C CYS A 443 -12.97 11.72 16.38
N VAL A 444 -13.97 12.27 17.07
CA VAL A 444 -13.78 13.20 18.20
C VAL A 444 -13.06 12.48 19.36
N GLY A 445 -13.46 11.25 19.70
CA GLY A 445 -12.82 10.43 20.72
C GLY A 445 -11.35 10.16 20.40
N VAL A 446 -11.06 9.68 19.19
CA VAL A 446 -9.69 9.44 18.69
C VAL A 446 -8.87 10.71 18.74
N TYR A 447 -9.41 11.85 18.29
CA TYR A 447 -8.75 13.15 18.39
C TYR A 447 -8.31 13.47 19.82
N PHE A 448 -9.20 13.31 20.80
CA PHE A 448 -8.88 13.57 22.21
C PHE A 448 -7.86 12.57 22.76
N VAL A 449 -7.97 11.28 22.43
CA VAL A 449 -6.99 10.25 22.83
C VAL A 449 -5.61 10.59 22.28
N LEU A 450 -5.49 10.93 21.00
CA LEU A 450 -4.22 11.33 20.37
C LEU A 450 -3.66 12.60 21.03
N LYS A 451 -4.50 13.61 21.24
CA LYS A 451 -4.09 14.86 21.87
C LYS A 451 -3.59 14.67 23.31
N LEU A 452 -4.25 13.81 24.09
CA LEU A 452 -3.85 13.50 25.47
C LEU A 452 -2.57 12.66 25.52
N SER A 453 -2.51 11.59 24.72
CA SER A 453 -1.39 10.64 24.70
C SER A 453 -0.08 11.27 24.24
N PHE A 454 -0.17 12.22 23.29
CA PHE A 454 1.00 12.90 22.70
C PHE A 454 1.19 14.34 23.21
N GLY A 455 0.30 14.81 24.10
CA GLY A 455 0.30 16.19 24.62
C GLY A 455 1.58 16.58 25.36
N LYS A 456 2.16 15.68 26.17
CA LYS A 456 3.34 15.99 27.02
C LYS A 456 4.70 15.63 26.40
N LYS A 457 4.80 14.51 25.66
CA LYS A 457 6.08 13.92 25.20
C LYS A 457 6.84 14.68 24.10
N GLN A 458 6.17 15.52 23.32
CA GLN A 458 6.79 16.14 22.13
C GLN A 458 7.46 17.51 22.41
N ALA A 459 7.24 18.14 23.57
CA ALA A 459 7.92 19.40 23.89
C ALA A 459 9.44 19.22 24.01
N GLU A 460 9.90 18.03 24.38
CA GLU A 460 11.32 17.65 24.41
C GLU A 460 11.86 17.24 23.02
N VAL A 461 11.07 16.54 22.20
CA VAL A 461 11.50 16.02 20.89
C VAL A 461 11.53 17.13 19.82
N VAL A 462 10.56 18.04 19.81
CA VAL A 462 10.53 19.18 18.86
C VAL A 462 11.69 20.14 19.13
N LYS A 463 12.09 20.32 20.39
CA LYS A 463 13.25 21.14 20.76
C LYS A 463 14.54 20.58 20.13
N ASN A 464 14.74 19.26 20.23
CA ASN A 464 15.88 18.59 19.59
C ASN A 464 15.83 18.59 18.05
N HIS A 465 14.63 18.60 17.45
CA HIS A 465 14.48 18.68 15.98
C HIS A 465 14.71 20.08 15.42
N ALA A 466 14.26 21.13 16.13
CA ALA A 466 14.51 22.52 15.76
C ALA A 466 15.99 22.87 15.86
N ASP A 467 16.68 22.43 16.93
CA ASP A 467 18.12 22.63 17.09
C ASP A 467 18.94 21.94 15.98
N VAL A 468 18.47 20.81 15.43
CA VAL A 468 19.12 20.11 14.30
C VAL A 468 18.83 20.75 12.94
N GLN A 469 17.68 21.42 12.78
CA GLN A 469 17.37 22.18 11.56
C GLN A 469 18.11 23.52 11.51
N ASP A 470 18.31 24.19 12.65
CA ASP A 470 19.12 25.42 12.73
C ASP A 470 20.63 25.17 12.46
N VAL A 471 21.15 23.98 12.81
CA VAL A 471 22.55 23.61 12.54
C VAL A 471 22.78 23.18 11.09
N ASN A 472 21.75 22.67 10.39
CA ASN A 472 21.86 22.17 9.01
C ASN A 472 21.32 23.14 7.96
N GLY A 473 21.19 24.43 8.31
CA GLY A 473 20.79 25.55 7.45
C GLY A 473 20.49 25.18 5.99
N LEU A 474 19.21 24.90 5.73
CA LEU A 474 18.64 24.93 4.39
C LEU A 474 18.26 26.36 4.05
#